data_AF-A0AAU2S6E8-F1
#
_entry.id   AF-A0AAU2S6E8-F1
#
_cell.length_a   1.000
_cell.length_b   1.000
_cell.length_c   1.000
_cell.angle_alpha   90.00
_cell.angle_beta   90.00
_cell.angle_gamma   90.00
#
_symmetry.space_group_name_H-M   'P 1'
#
loop_
_entity.id
_entity.type
_entity.pdbx_description
1 polymer ?
#
loop_
_entity_poly.entity_id
_entity_poly.type
_entity_poly.pdbx_seq_one_letter_code
_entity_poly.pdbx_strand_id
1 'polypeptide(L)'
;MLLAANRSGARRAREHTVRQLGAWGVPSEDVAQVVAELTANAVLHGRVMGRDFRLRLRLLVDGTLRIEVTDARGDRIPHIPDPVTADAESGRGLRIVAAYAERWGVDQGPAGCKTVWAELAPDRGAS
;
A
#
# COMPACT_ATOMS: atom_id res chain seq x y z
N MET A 1 2.91 -7.10 9.73
CA MET A 1 2.34 -8.43 9.42
C MET A 1 2.97 -8.98 8.15
N LEU A 2 3.41 -10.25 8.14
CA LEU A 2 3.88 -10.94 6.93
C LEU A 2 2.71 -11.72 6.30
N LEU A 3 2.59 -11.68 4.98
CA LEU A 3 1.43 -12.15 4.23
C LEU A 3 1.84 -12.80 2.90
N ALA A 4 1.18 -13.90 2.54
CA ALA A 4 1.40 -14.56 1.27
C ALA A 4 1.14 -13.63 0.08
N ALA A 5 2.01 -13.64 -0.92
CA ALA A 5 1.86 -12.83 -2.15
C ALA A 5 0.80 -13.39 -3.11
N ASN A 6 -0.44 -13.45 -2.63
CA ASN A 6 -1.63 -13.89 -3.37
C ASN A 6 -2.88 -13.13 -2.91
N ARG A 7 -4.03 -13.41 -3.55
CA ARG A 7 -5.31 -12.74 -3.25
C ARG A 7 -5.76 -12.91 -1.79
N SER A 8 -5.52 -14.06 -1.16
CA SER A 8 -5.93 -14.27 0.22
C SER A 8 -5.06 -13.48 1.20
N GLY A 9 -3.76 -13.30 0.91
CA GLY A 9 -2.88 -12.41 1.64
C GLY A 9 -3.32 -10.94 1.55
N ALA A 10 -3.68 -10.45 0.35
CA ALA A 10 -4.21 -9.09 0.18
C ALA A 10 -5.51 -8.87 0.97
N ARG A 11 -6.44 -9.83 0.93
CA ARG A 11 -7.67 -9.78 1.75
C ARG A 11 -7.37 -9.69 3.24
N ARG A 12 -6.46 -10.54 3.75
CA ARG A 12 -6.04 -10.53 5.15
C ARG A 12 -5.35 -9.22 5.54
N ALA A 13 -4.62 -8.60 4.62
CA ALA A 13 -4.02 -7.28 4.82
C ALA A 13 -5.10 -6.23 5.10
N ARG A 14 -6.11 -6.14 4.23
CA ARG A 14 -7.23 -5.20 4.37
C ARG A 14 -8.00 -5.43 5.67
N GLU A 15 -8.32 -6.68 5.99
CA GLU A 15 -8.99 -7.03 7.26
C GLU A 15 -8.17 -6.64 8.48
N HIS A 16 -6.85 -6.87 8.44
CA HIS A 16 -5.96 -6.46 9.53
C HIS A 16 -5.92 -4.94 9.69
N THR A 17 -5.84 -4.20 8.58
CA THR A 17 -5.89 -2.74 8.59
C THR A 17 -7.16 -2.21 9.23
N VAL A 18 -8.33 -2.66 8.80
CA VAL A 18 -9.62 -2.19 9.36
C VAL A 18 -9.68 -2.42 10.87
N ARG A 19 -9.27 -3.61 11.35
CA ARG A 19 -9.22 -3.90 12.80
C ARG A 19 -8.23 -2.98 13.54
N GLN A 20 -7.05 -2.77 12.98
CA GLN A 20 -6.02 -1.94 13.60
C GLN A 20 -6.47 -0.48 13.73
N LEU A 21 -7.10 0.06 12.68
CA LEU A 21 -7.62 1.43 12.69
C LEU A 21 -8.78 1.60 13.67
N GLY A 22 -9.67 0.61 13.78
CA GLY A 22 -10.71 0.61 14.80
C GLY A 22 -10.14 0.66 16.21
N ALA A 23 -9.03 -0.03 16.48
CA ALA A 23 -8.34 0.04 17.76
C ALA A 23 -7.63 1.38 18.01
N TRP A 24 -7.30 2.13 16.95
CA TRP A 24 -6.69 3.45 17.02
C TRP A 24 -7.70 4.61 16.96
N GLY A 25 -8.99 4.31 16.73
CA GLY A 25 -10.02 5.34 16.55
C GLY A 25 -9.90 6.12 15.23
N VAL A 26 -9.25 5.55 14.21
CA VAL A 26 -9.01 6.20 12.91
C VAL A 26 -10.04 5.71 11.88
N PRO A 27 -10.65 6.59 11.06
CA PRO A 27 -11.54 6.18 9.97
C PRO A 27 -10.84 5.25 8.97
N SER A 28 -11.54 4.19 8.54
CA SER A 28 -10.90 3.11 7.77
C SER A 28 -11.08 3.15 6.27
N GLU A 29 -12.01 3.94 5.73
CA GLU A 29 -12.44 3.84 4.32
C GLU A 29 -11.29 4.12 3.34
N ASP A 30 -10.73 5.33 3.38
CA ASP A 30 -9.60 5.75 2.53
C ASP A 30 -8.37 4.86 2.75
N VAL A 31 -8.07 4.55 4.00
CA VAL A 31 -6.91 3.73 4.36
C VAL A 31 -7.05 2.30 3.81
N ALA A 32 -8.23 1.70 3.92
CA ALA A 32 -8.49 0.37 3.42
C ALA A 32 -8.40 0.33 1.89
N GLN A 33 -8.77 1.41 1.21
CA GLN A 33 -8.61 1.54 -0.23
C GLN A 33 -7.14 1.63 -0.63
N VAL A 34 -6.35 2.47 0.04
CA VAL A 34 -4.90 2.56 -0.20
C VAL A 34 -4.19 1.23 0.06
N VAL A 35 -4.54 0.53 1.15
CA VAL A 35 -4.00 -0.81 1.43
C VAL A 35 -4.38 -1.82 0.36
N ALA A 36 -5.62 -1.78 -0.15
CA ALA A 36 -6.05 -2.68 -1.22
C ALA A 36 -5.17 -2.49 -2.46
N GLU A 37 -4.93 -1.25 -2.88
CA GLU A 37 -4.11 -0.95 -4.06
C GLU A 37 -2.64 -1.30 -3.88
N LEU A 38 -2.04 -0.95 -2.73
CA LEU A 38 -0.64 -1.28 -2.46
C LEU A 38 -0.41 -2.79 -2.37
N THR A 39 -1.34 -3.54 -1.78
CA THR A 39 -1.22 -5.00 -1.70
C THR A 39 -1.54 -5.68 -3.02
N ALA A 40 -2.48 -5.16 -3.82
CA ALA A 40 -2.69 -5.62 -5.20
C ALA A 40 -1.42 -5.44 -6.04
N ASN A 41 -0.76 -4.28 -5.94
CA ASN A 41 0.53 -4.04 -6.60
C ASN A 41 1.61 -5.03 -6.14
N ALA A 42 1.72 -5.31 -4.85
CA ALA A 42 2.67 -6.31 -4.34
C ALA A 42 2.36 -7.73 -4.86
N VAL A 43 1.10 -8.11 -5.00
CA VAL A 43 0.69 -9.43 -5.51
C VAL A 43 0.90 -9.55 -7.02
N LEU A 44 0.58 -8.51 -7.79
CA LEU A 44 0.65 -8.52 -9.25
C LEU A 44 2.05 -8.25 -9.80
N HIS A 45 2.80 -7.36 -9.14
CA HIS A 45 4.08 -6.86 -9.63
C HIS A 45 5.26 -7.14 -8.67
N GLY A 46 4.98 -7.35 -7.39
CA GLY A 46 5.98 -7.65 -6.36
C GLY A 46 6.26 -9.14 -6.12
N ARG A 47 5.50 -10.03 -6.77
CA ARG A 47 5.56 -11.47 -6.50
C ARG A 47 6.88 -12.09 -6.98
N VAL A 48 7.52 -12.79 -6.06
CA VAL A 48 8.62 -13.74 -6.31
C VAL A 48 8.18 -15.08 -5.73
N MET A 49 8.40 -16.19 -6.45
CA MET A 49 7.93 -17.50 -6.01
C MET A 49 8.52 -17.87 -4.63
N GLY A 50 7.65 -18.33 -3.73
CA GLY A 50 8.03 -18.67 -2.35
C GLY A 50 8.34 -17.48 -1.44
N ARG A 51 8.05 -16.24 -1.87
CA ARG A 51 8.28 -15.03 -1.06
C ARG A 51 6.97 -14.33 -0.72
N ASP A 52 6.89 -13.90 0.53
CA ASP A 52 5.78 -13.13 1.09
C ASP A 52 6.00 -11.61 0.93
N PHE A 53 4.95 -10.83 1.15
CA PHE A 53 5.04 -9.39 1.35
C PHE A 53 4.76 -9.02 2.81
N ARG A 54 5.22 -7.85 3.24
CA ARG A 54 5.03 -7.34 4.60
C ARG A 54 4.17 -6.07 4.56
N LEU A 55 3.10 -6.05 5.33
CA LEU A 55 2.34 -4.85 5.66
C LEU A 55 2.82 -4.28 7.00
N ARG A 56 3.06 -2.97 7.06
CA ARG A 56 3.27 -2.23 8.31
C ARG A 56 2.40 -0.97 8.31
N LEU A 57 1.76 -0.70 9.44
CA LEU A 57 0.98 0.51 9.70
C LEU A 57 1.66 1.24 10.85
N ARG A 58 1.83 2.56 10.73
CA ARG A 58 2.39 3.41 11.78
C ARG A 58 1.55 4.66 11.90
N LEU A 59 0.99 4.90 13.08
CA LEU A 59 0.41 6.19 13.44
C LEU A 59 1.52 7.04 14.03
N LEU A 60 1.86 8.14 13.37
CA LEU A 60 2.88 9.08 13.80
C LEU A 60 2.34 10.02 14.88
N VAL A 61 3.25 10.72 15.57
CA VAL A 61 2.90 11.61 16.70
C VAL A 61 2.01 12.79 16.27
N ASP A 62 2.16 13.25 15.03
CA ASP A 62 1.34 14.29 14.40
C ASP A 62 -0.01 13.78 13.88
N GLY A 63 -0.33 12.50 14.09
CA GLY A 63 -1.56 11.85 13.64
C GLY A 63 -1.49 11.35 12.19
N THR A 64 -0.40 11.56 11.47
CA THR A 64 -0.23 11.02 10.11
C THR A 64 -0.19 9.50 10.16
N LEU A 65 -0.99 8.85 9.32
CA LEU A 65 -0.96 7.41 9.15
C LEU A 65 -0.04 7.03 7.99
N ARG A 66 1.06 6.32 8.31
CA ARG A 66 1.97 5.74 7.32
C ARG A 66 1.66 4.26 7.09
N ILE A 67 1.42 3.93 5.82
CA ILE A 67 1.15 2.58 5.32
C ILE A 67 2.37 2.15 4.52
N GLU A 68 2.90 0.96 4.79
CA GLU A 68 4.09 0.43 4.13
C GLU A 68 3.86 -1.01 3.68
N VAL A 69 4.12 -1.27 2.39
CA VAL A 69 4.06 -2.61 1.80
C VAL A 69 5.43 -2.95 1.22
N THR A 70 6.11 -3.91 1.85
CA THR A 70 7.41 -4.41 1.40
C THR A 70 7.26 -5.71 0.62
N ASP A 71 7.76 -5.78 -0.61
CA ASP A 71 7.82 -7.00 -1.41
C ASP A 71 9.26 -7.35 -1.83
N ALA A 72 9.47 -8.56 -2.34
CA ALA A 72 10.79 -9.11 -2.64
C ALA A 72 11.32 -8.76 -4.04
N ARG A 73 10.67 -7.83 -4.76
CA ARG A 73 10.96 -7.50 -6.16
C ARG A 73 11.43 -6.05 -6.31
N GLY A 74 12.61 -5.76 -5.80
CA GLY A 74 13.19 -4.42 -5.72
C GLY A 74 13.63 -3.82 -7.07
N ASP A 75 13.82 -4.66 -8.08
CA ASP A 75 14.12 -4.26 -9.47
C ASP A 75 12.91 -3.66 -10.21
N ARG A 76 11.69 -3.84 -9.68
CA ARG A 76 10.46 -3.37 -10.32
C ARG A 76 9.82 -2.22 -9.54
N ILE A 77 10.24 -1.00 -9.87
CA ILE A 77 9.72 0.22 -9.23
C ILE A 77 8.37 0.62 -9.84
N PRO A 78 7.32 0.81 -9.02
CA PRO A 78 6.04 1.32 -9.49
C PRO A 78 6.18 2.76 -9.98
N HIS A 79 5.55 3.08 -11.11
CA HIS A 79 5.44 4.44 -11.64
C HIS A 79 4.00 4.73 -12.06
N ILE A 80 3.58 5.98 -11.93
CA ILE A 80 2.30 6.44 -12.49
C ILE A 80 2.54 6.71 -13.98
N PRO A 81 1.88 5.99 -14.91
CA PRO A 81 2.04 6.25 -16.33
C PRO A 81 1.45 7.62 -16.69
N ASP A 82 2.04 8.28 -17.69
CA ASP A 82 1.51 9.51 -18.25
C ASP A 82 0.05 9.31 -18.74
N PRO A 83 -0.80 10.35 -18.70
CA PRO A 83 -2.21 10.25 -19.07
C PRO A 83 -2.43 9.75 -20.50
N VAL A 84 -1.45 9.94 -21.39
CA VAL A 84 -1.52 9.61 -22.82
C VAL A 84 -1.43 8.10 -23.07
N THR A 85 -0.95 7.29 -22.11
CA THR A 85 -0.79 5.83 -22.24
C THR A 85 -1.76 5.04 -21.35
N ALA A 86 -2.86 5.66 -20.93
CA ALA A 86 -3.71 5.20 -19.81
C ALA A 86 -4.63 4.00 -20.07
N ASP A 87 -4.48 3.30 -21.20
CA ASP A 87 -5.29 2.12 -21.55
C ASP A 87 -4.82 0.82 -20.86
N ALA A 88 -3.71 0.85 -20.11
CA ALA A 88 -3.29 -0.27 -19.29
C ALA A 88 -3.91 -0.21 -17.88
N GLU A 89 -4.51 -1.31 -17.41
CA GLU A 89 -4.90 -1.50 -16.00
C GLU A 89 -3.72 -1.27 -15.04
N SER A 90 -2.49 -1.49 -15.53
CA SER A 90 -1.23 -1.17 -14.87
C SER A 90 -1.08 0.35 -14.71
N GLY A 91 -1.50 0.88 -13.57
CA GLY A 91 -1.34 2.30 -13.23
C GLY A 91 -2.54 2.93 -12.53
N ARG A 92 -3.73 2.31 -12.61
CA ARG A 92 -4.93 2.81 -11.90
C ARG A 92 -4.76 2.76 -10.38
N GLY A 93 -4.16 1.68 -9.86
CA GLY A 93 -3.97 1.53 -8.41
C GLY A 93 -3.08 2.59 -7.79
N LEU A 94 -1.99 2.98 -8.46
CA LEU A 94 -1.12 4.06 -7.95
C LEU A 94 -1.78 5.44 -8.04
N ARG A 95 -2.68 5.67 -9.00
CA ARG A 95 -3.47 6.91 -9.05
C ARG A 95 -4.42 7.01 -7.87
N ILE A 96 -5.03 5.90 -7.47
CA ILE A 96 -5.86 5.83 -6.25
C ILE A 96 -5.00 6.12 -5.01
N VAL A 97 -3.82 5.49 -4.89
CA VAL A 97 -2.88 5.79 -3.79
C VAL A 97 -2.52 7.27 -3.77
N ALA A 98 -2.17 7.85 -4.92
CA ALA A 98 -1.80 9.26 -5.04
C ALA A 98 -2.98 10.22 -4.76
N ALA A 99 -4.22 9.80 -5.01
CA ALA A 99 -5.40 10.62 -4.73
C ALA A 99 -5.67 10.72 -3.21
N TYR A 100 -5.48 9.64 -2.47
CA TYR A 100 -5.72 9.59 -1.03
C TYR A 100 -4.52 10.01 -0.17
N ALA A 101 -3.31 9.80 -0.65
CA ALA A 101 -2.10 10.12 0.11
C ALA A 101 -1.72 11.61 0.01
N GLU A 102 -1.16 12.17 1.07
CA GLU A 102 -0.44 13.45 1.01
C GLU A 102 0.94 13.25 0.40
N ARG A 103 1.61 12.16 0.78
CA ARG A 103 2.90 11.74 0.26
C ARG A 103 2.88 10.25 0.02
N TRP A 104 3.53 9.81 -1.04
CA TRP A 104 3.79 8.40 -1.27
C TRP A 104 5.15 8.27 -1.95
N GLY A 105 5.73 7.08 -1.87
CA GLY A 105 7.04 6.84 -2.44
C GLY A 105 7.44 5.38 -2.40
N VAL A 106 8.69 5.15 -2.81
CA VAL A 106 9.30 3.83 -2.86
C VAL A 106 10.68 3.90 -2.23
N ASP A 107 10.89 3.11 -1.18
CA ASP A 107 12.20 2.94 -0.56
C ASP A 107 12.77 1.59 -0.99
N GLN A 108 14.01 1.56 -1.47
CA GLN A 108 14.71 0.30 -1.70
C GLN A 108 15.18 -0.28 -0.36
N GLY A 109 14.97 -1.58 -0.20
CA GLY A 109 15.34 -2.32 1.00
C GLY A 109 16.50 -3.28 0.75
N PRO A 110 17.10 -3.83 1.82
CA PRO A 110 18.14 -4.84 1.70
C PRO A 110 17.61 -6.10 1.00
N ALA A 111 18.55 -6.88 0.43
CA ALA A 111 18.28 -8.16 -0.23
C ALA A 111 17.29 -8.07 -1.40
N GLY A 112 17.33 -6.97 -2.15
CA GLY A 112 16.49 -6.78 -3.33
C GLY A 112 15.01 -6.61 -3.03
N CYS A 113 14.65 -6.20 -1.81
CA CYS A 113 13.28 -5.83 -1.49
C CYS A 113 13.00 -4.38 -1.88
N LYS A 114 11.73 -4.02 -2.07
CA LYS A 114 11.27 -2.63 -2.10
C LYS A 114 10.12 -2.44 -1.12
N THR A 115 9.98 -1.23 -0.61
CA THR A 115 8.84 -0.79 0.20
C THR A 115 8.12 0.32 -0.53
N VAL A 116 6.88 0.08 -0.92
CA VAL A 116 5.98 1.13 -1.40
C VAL A 116 5.22 1.65 -0.19
N TRP A 117 5.19 2.97 -0.01
CA TRP A 117 4.60 3.60 1.15
C TRP A 117 3.70 4.77 0.79
N ALA A 118 2.71 5.03 1.65
CA ALA A 118 1.79 6.15 1.55
C ALA A 118 1.54 6.74 2.94
N GLU A 119 1.41 8.06 3.01
CA GLU A 119 1.12 8.83 4.21
C GLU A 119 -0.21 9.56 4.02
N LEU A 120 -1.13 9.34 4.95
CA LEU A 120 -2.46 9.93 4.94
C LEU A 120 -2.58 10.89 6.12
N ALA A 121 -3.24 12.03 5.88
CA ALA A 121 -3.52 13.04 6.89
C ALA A 121 -4.44 12.47 8.00
N PRO A 122 -4.37 13.02 9.23
CA PRO A 122 -5.22 12.61 10.34
C PRO A 122 -6.74 12.77 10.06
N ASP A 123 -7.13 13.66 9.13
CA ASP A 123 -8.52 14.09 8.90
C ASP A 123 -8.91 14.11 7.41
N ARG A 124 -9.05 12.95 6.77
CA ARG A 124 -9.83 12.84 5.51
C ARG A 124 -11.19 12.15 5.69
N GLY A 125 -11.61 11.89 6.92
CA GLY A 125 -12.84 11.16 7.25
C GLY A 125 -14.13 11.99 7.31
N ALA A 126 -14.17 13.21 6.76
CA ALA A 126 -15.38 14.01 6.67
C ALA A 126 -15.48 14.69 5.29
N SER A 127 -16.18 14.03 4.37
CA SER A 127 -16.86 14.67 3.24
C SER A 127 -18.20 13.98 3.04
#